data_AF-A0A9Q3KFJ2-F1
#
_entry.id   AF-A0A9Q3KFJ2-F1
#
_cell.length_a   1.000
_cell.length_b   1.000
_cell.length_c   1.000
_cell.angle_alpha   90.00
_cell.angle_beta   90.00
_cell.angle_gamma   90.00
#
_symmetry.space_group_name_H-M   'P 1'
#
loop_
_entity.id
_entity.type
_entity.pdbx_description
1 polymer ?
#
loop_
_entity_poly.entity_id
_entity_poly.type
_entity_poly.pdbx_seq_one_letter_code
_entity_poly.pdbx_strand_id
1 'polypeptide(L)'
;MANWPQLGSRLDCRRHQGRGSKYVVVTPKWEQEFSEYINTSQRCQKLNRKHGKKYGLLQNIEEPKHPWEAINMDWVTGLVPGGKGNFNAFLIIVDRLSKSVRYLPCHKEDKAMDTVLLFWNNIISIRGVPQIIISDRDPKFT
;
A
#
# COMPACT_ATOMS: atom_id res chain seq x y z
N MET A 1 -56.00 15.75 -16.50
CA MET A 1 -54.94 15.77 -17.52
C MET A 1 -53.67 16.29 -16.85
N ALA A 2 -52.73 15.41 -16.48
CA ALA A 2 -51.46 15.81 -15.88
C ALA A 2 -50.38 15.78 -16.96
N ASN A 3 -49.91 16.97 -17.32
CA ASN A 3 -48.91 17.21 -18.34
C ASN A 3 -47.52 16.99 -17.73
N TRP A 4 -46.88 15.86 -18.01
CA TRP A 4 -45.52 15.58 -17.53
C TRP A 4 -44.50 16.19 -18.51
N PRO A 5 -43.48 16.94 -18.03
CA PRO A 5 -42.48 17.50 -18.92
C PRO A 5 -41.64 16.37 -19.50
N GLN A 6 -41.44 16.41 -20.82
CA GLN A 6 -40.53 15.50 -21.53
C GLN A 6 -39.10 15.77 -21.09
N LEU A 7 -38.69 15.15 -19.98
CA LEU A 7 -37.32 15.16 -19.51
C LEU A 7 -36.51 14.24 -20.42
N GLY A 8 -35.59 14.86 -21.17
CA GLY A 8 -34.82 14.25 -22.24
C GLY A 8 -34.13 12.94 -21.85
N SER A 9 -34.02 12.08 -22.87
CA SER A 9 -33.42 10.74 -22.92
C SER A 9 -31.92 10.65 -22.59
N ARG A 10 -31.35 11.62 -21.88
CA ARG A 10 -29.92 11.62 -21.54
C ARG A 10 -29.73 11.15 -20.11
N LEU A 11 -29.24 9.92 -19.98
CA LEU A 11 -28.60 9.42 -18.76
C LEU A 11 -27.58 10.48 -18.29
N ASP A 12 -27.88 11.14 -17.16
CA ASP A 12 -27.03 12.18 -16.58
C ASP A 12 -26.23 11.60 -15.41
N CYS A 13 -24.91 11.53 -15.60
CA CYS A 13 -23.97 11.04 -14.59
C CYS A 13 -23.84 11.95 -13.35
N ARG A 14 -24.52 13.11 -13.28
CA ARG A 14 -24.41 14.05 -12.16
C ARG A 14 -24.77 13.46 -10.79
N ARG A 15 -25.52 12.35 -10.71
CA ARG A 15 -25.99 11.77 -9.43
C ARG A 15 -25.22 10.57 -8.89
N HIS A 16 -24.15 10.09 -9.53
CA HIS A 16 -23.23 9.06 -8.97
C HIS A 16 -23.88 7.84 -8.30
N GLN A 17 -25.08 7.45 -8.70
CA GLN A 17 -25.65 6.23 -8.18
C GLN A 17 -25.22 5.09 -9.10
N GLY A 18 -24.42 4.16 -8.57
CA GLY A 18 -24.07 2.92 -9.27
C GLY A 18 -25.31 2.06 -9.53
N ARG A 19 -25.12 0.77 -9.79
CA ARG A 19 -26.21 -0.21 -9.99
C ARG A 19 -27.27 -0.25 -8.86
N GLY A 20 -27.04 0.42 -7.73
CA GLY A 20 -27.98 0.56 -6.61
C GLY A 20 -28.73 1.90 -6.53
N SER A 21 -29.00 2.58 -7.66
CA SER A 21 -29.84 3.78 -7.65
C SER A 21 -31.24 3.47 -7.11
N LYS A 22 -31.72 4.27 -6.14
CA LYS A 22 -33.03 4.05 -5.48
C LYS A 22 -34.24 4.26 -6.39
N TYR A 23 -34.07 4.91 -7.54
CA TYR A 23 -35.15 5.12 -8.52
C TYR A 23 -34.59 5.01 -9.94
N VAL A 24 -35.05 4.02 -10.69
CA VAL A 24 -34.76 3.82 -12.13
C VAL A 24 -36.09 3.88 -12.87
N VAL A 25 -36.21 4.76 -13.86
CA VAL A 25 -37.30 4.68 -14.83
C VAL A 25 -36.94 3.56 -15.79
N VAL A 26 -37.65 2.44 -15.71
CA VAL A 26 -37.35 1.21 -16.44
C VAL A 26 -38.04 1.25 -17.80
N THR A 27 -37.28 1.52 -18.87
CA THR A 27 -37.69 1.25 -20.25
C THR A 27 -37.37 -0.21 -20.60
N PRO A 28 -37.98 -0.87 -21.60
CA PRO A 28 -37.72 -2.29 -21.90
C PRO A 28 -36.26 -2.66 -22.24
N LYS A 29 -35.39 -1.66 -22.50
CA LYS A 29 -33.97 -1.84 -22.87
C LYS A 29 -32.99 -1.08 -21.99
N TRP A 30 -33.46 -0.57 -20.84
CA TRP A 30 -32.67 0.30 -19.96
C TRP A 30 -31.30 -0.28 -19.56
N GLU A 31 -31.20 -1.60 -19.37
CA GLU A 31 -29.95 -2.26 -18.98
C GLU A 31 -28.86 -2.16 -20.07
N GLN A 32 -29.26 -2.29 -21.34
CA GLN A 32 -28.35 -2.21 -22.48
C GLN A 32 -27.85 -0.78 -22.65
N GLU A 33 -28.77 0.18 -22.63
CA GLU A 33 -28.46 1.62 -22.73
C GLU A 33 -27.59 2.09 -21.57
N PHE A 34 -27.85 1.61 -20.35
CA PHE A 34 -27.06 1.93 -19.17
C PHE A 34 -25.66 1.33 -19.24
N SER A 35 -25.53 0.07 -19.68
CA SER A 35 -24.24 -0.60 -19.88
C SER A 35 -23.41 0.12 -20.94
N GLU A 36 -24.03 0.45 -22.08
CA GLU A 36 -23.38 1.19 -23.16
C GLU A 36 -22.95 2.58 -22.71
N TYR A 37 -23.80 3.29 -21.96
CA TYR A 37 -23.47 4.61 -21.40
C TYR A 37 -22.29 4.56 -20.40
N ILE A 38 -22.27 3.58 -19.49
CA ILE A 38 -21.13 3.41 -18.56
C ILE A 38 -19.84 3.09 -19.32
N ASN A 39 -19.94 2.26 -20.35
CA ASN A 39 -18.78 1.82 -21.14
C ASN A 39 -18.30 2.90 -22.11
N THR A 40 -19.09 3.91 -22.46
CA THR A 40 -18.70 4.99 -23.39
C THR A 40 -18.38 6.31 -22.68
N SER A 41 -18.93 6.53 -21.48
CA SER A 41 -18.71 7.77 -20.73
C SER A 41 -17.29 7.84 -20.14
N GLN A 42 -16.52 8.83 -20.59
CA GLN A 42 -15.17 9.11 -20.04
C GLN A 42 -15.20 9.36 -18.53
N ARG A 43 -16.25 9.98 -18.00
CA ARG A 43 -16.38 10.26 -16.55
C ARG A 43 -16.51 8.97 -15.76
N CYS A 44 -17.36 8.04 -16.21
CA CYS A 44 -17.53 6.72 -15.60
C CYS A 44 -16.24 5.91 -15.69
N GLN A 45 -15.58 5.92 -16.85
CA GLN A 45 -14.31 5.20 -17.03
C GLN A 45 -13.17 5.76 -16.18
N LYS A 46 -13.08 7.09 -15.98
CA LYS A 46 -12.03 7.72 -15.16
C LYS A 46 -12.24 7.50 -13.67
N LEU A 47 -13.48 7.59 -13.18
CA LEU A 47 -13.80 7.50 -11.76
C LEU A 47 -13.96 6.05 -11.29
N ASN A 48 -14.55 5.19 -12.12
CA ASN A 48 -14.79 3.78 -11.82
C ASN A 48 -13.88 2.89 -12.66
N ARG A 49 -12.58 3.21 -12.70
CA ARG A 49 -11.59 2.32 -13.33
C ARG A 49 -11.69 0.95 -12.65
N LYS A 50 -11.85 -0.10 -13.45
CA LYS A 50 -11.73 -1.46 -12.94
C LYS A 50 -10.29 -1.66 -12.46
N HIS A 51 -10.06 -1.61 -11.15
CA HIS A 51 -8.76 -1.88 -10.52
C HIS A 51 -8.44 -3.40 -10.47
N GLY A 52 -9.06 -4.20 -11.32
CA GLY A 52 -9.09 -5.66 -11.23
C GLY A 52 -8.16 -6.35 -12.22
N LYS A 53 -6.89 -5.93 -12.35
CA LYS A 53 -5.90 -6.92 -12.77
C LYS A 53 -5.89 -7.98 -11.67
N LYS A 54 -5.98 -9.27 -12.04
CA LYS A 54 -5.78 -10.34 -11.06
C LYS A 54 -4.46 -10.06 -10.37
N TYR A 55 -4.46 -10.03 -9.04
CA TYR A 55 -3.22 -9.90 -8.27
C TYR A 55 -2.25 -10.95 -8.80
N GLY A 56 -1.04 -10.53 -9.15
CA GLY A 56 0.01 -11.45 -9.57
C GLY A 56 0.30 -12.45 -8.45
N LEU A 57 0.91 -13.58 -8.78
CA LEU A 57 1.42 -14.48 -7.75
C LEU A 57 2.42 -13.71 -6.88
N LEU A 58 2.26 -13.80 -5.56
CA LEU A 58 3.25 -13.27 -4.64
C LEU A 58 4.56 -14.02 -4.87
N GLN A 59 5.65 -13.29 -5.04
CA GLN A 59 6.97 -13.91 -5.08
C GLN A 59 7.26 -14.48 -3.69
N ASN A 60 7.33 -15.81 -3.60
CA ASN A 60 7.73 -16.45 -2.36
C ASN A 60 9.23 -16.26 -2.16
N ILE A 61 9.62 -15.92 -0.94
CA ILE A 61 11.03 -15.84 -0.54
C ILE A 61 11.30 -17.13 0.20
N GLU A 62 12.33 -17.86 -0.22
CA GLU A 62 12.73 -19.11 0.41
C GLU A 62 12.87 -18.94 1.93
N GLU A 63 12.42 -19.96 2.67
CA GLU A 63 12.54 -19.95 4.11
C GLU A 63 14.01 -20.17 4.51
N PRO A 64 14.58 -19.31 5.37
CA PRO A 64 15.94 -19.48 5.86
C PRO A 64 16.08 -20.79 6.66
N LYS A 65 17.26 -21.40 6.61
CA LYS A 65 17.57 -22.64 7.35
C LYS A 65 18.15 -22.35 8.72
N HIS A 66 18.81 -21.20 8.86
CA HIS A 66 19.46 -20.79 10.11
C HIS A 66 18.92 -19.43 10.60
N PRO A 67 18.88 -19.22 11.93
CA PRO A 67 18.51 -17.91 12.48
C PRO A 67 19.45 -16.83 11.96
N TRP A 68 18.92 -15.64 11.66
CA TRP A 68 19.67 -14.48 11.16
C TRP A 68 20.23 -14.62 9.73
N GLU A 69 19.87 -15.68 9.00
CA GLU A 69 20.25 -15.85 7.60
C GLU A 69 19.46 -14.92 6.67
N ALA A 70 18.17 -14.72 6.96
CA ALA A 70 17.30 -13.79 6.25
C ALA A 70 16.62 -12.83 7.24
N ILE A 71 16.74 -11.53 7.00
CA ILE A 71 16.17 -10.49 7.85
C ILE A 71 15.25 -9.55 7.07
N ASN A 72 14.24 -9.04 7.74
CA ASN A 72 13.48 -7.89 7.29
C ASN A 72 13.97 -6.64 8.02
N MET A 73 14.14 -5.53 7.31
CA MET A 73 14.55 -4.26 7.88
C MET A 73 13.55 -3.17 7.48
N ASP A 74 13.13 -2.35 8.46
CA ASP A 74 12.18 -1.26 8.24
C ASP A 74 12.41 -0.11 9.22
N TRP A 75 12.01 1.10 8.82
CA TRP A 75 12.08 2.30 9.65
C TRP A 75 10.71 2.67 10.20
N VAL A 76 10.62 2.74 11.52
CA VAL A 76 9.49 3.39 12.18
C VAL A 76 9.89 4.82 12.50
N THR A 77 9.31 5.78 11.79
CA THR A 77 9.60 7.22 11.93
C THR A 77 8.40 7.98 12.48
N GLY A 78 8.59 9.27 12.80
CA GLY A 78 7.51 10.13 13.29
C GLY A 78 7.17 9.92 14.76
N LEU A 79 8.10 9.37 15.53
CA LEU A 79 7.96 9.20 16.97
C LEU A 79 8.23 10.53 17.68
N VAL A 80 7.58 10.72 18.82
CA VAL A 80 7.93 11.85 19.70
C VAL A 80 9.36 11.62 20.19
N PRO A 81 10.26 12.62 20.06
CA PRO A 81 11.64 12.49 20.48
C PRO A 81 11.75 12.04 21.94
N GLY A 82 12.58 11.04 22.22
CA GLY A 82 12.64 10.42 23.53
C GLY A 82 14.00 9.81 23.90
N GLY A 83 14.18 9.60 25.21
CA GLY A 83 15.40 9.04 25.79
C GLY A 83 16.59 10.01 25.82
N LYS A 84 17.75 9.53 26.28
CA LYS A 84 18.96 10.34 26.43
C LYS A 84 19.49 10.92 25.11
N GLY A 85 19.24 10.25 23.99
CA GLY A 85 19.68 10.66 22.65
C GLY A 85 18.64 11.45 21.86
N ASN A 86 17.47 11.75 22.45
CA ASN A 86 16.37 12.43 21.76
C ASN A 86 16.01 11.78 20.40
N PHE A 87 15.94 10.45 20.39
CA PHE A 87 15.69 9.67 19.17
C PHE A 87 14.22 9.81 18.76
N ASN A 88 13.98 9.96 17.46
CA ASN A 88 12.65 10.18 16.88
C ASN A 88 12.26 9.07 15.86
N ALA A 89 13.09 8.02 15.75
CA ALA A 89 12.85 6.87 14.90
C ALA A 89 13.45 5.57 15.48
N PHE A 90 12.99 4.43 14.98
CA PHE A 90 13.61 3.12 15.19
C PHE A 90 13.91 2.45 13.86
N LEU A 91 15.11 1.88 13.74
CA LEU A 91 15.41 0.86 12.74
C LEU A 91 15.03 -0.50 13.34
N ILE A 92 14.02 -1.12 12.76
CA ILE A 92 13.48 -2.42 13.17
C ILE A 92 14.09 -3.50 12.29
N ILE A 93 14.61 -4.53 12.93
CA ILE A 93 15.24 -5.66 12.26
C ILE A 93 14.61 -6.93 12.80
N VAL A 94 14.01 -7.70 11.90
CA VAL A 94 13.27 -8.92 12.25
C VAL A 94 13.93 -10.12 11.57
N ASP A 95 14.35 -11.09 12.36
CA ASP A 95 14.77 -12.39 11.83
C ASP A 95 13.57 -13.14 11.25
N ARG A 96 13.67 -13.57 9.99
CA ARG A 96 12.59 -14.27 9.29
C ARG A 96 12.32 -15.65 9.89
N LEU A 97 13.34 -16.33 10.41
CA LEU A 97 13.18 -17.67 10.98
C LEU A 97 12.57 -17.61 12.39
N SER A 98 13.29 -17.01 13.34
CA SER A 98 12.90 -17.01 14.76
C SER A 98 11.83 -15.99 15.11
N LYS A 99 11.52 -15.05 14.19
CA LYS A 99 10.68 -13.86 14.45
C LYS A 99 11.24 -12.97 15.58
N SER A 100 12.52 -13.12 15.91
CA SER A 100 13.20 -12.26 16.88
C SER A 100 13.34 -10.85 16.31
N VAL A 101 12.99 -9.85 17.13
CA VAL A 101 12.99 -8.43 16.73
C VAL A 101 14.10 -7.67 17.47
N ARG A 102 14.77 -6.77 16.75
CA ARG A 102 15.71 -5.79 17.29
C ARG A 102 15.23 -4.40 16.95
N TYR A 103 15.15 -3.56 17.97
CA TYR A 103 14.81 -2.14 17.85
C TYR A 103 16.08 -1.34 18.09
N LEU A 104 16.56 -0.65 17.06
CA LEU A 104 17.74 0.19 17.16
C LEU A 104 17.29 1.66 17.14
N PRO A 105 17.46 2.41 18.25
CA PRO A 105 17.08 3.82 18.29
C PRO A 105 17.97 4.64 17.38
N CYS A 106 17.37 5.58 16.66
CA CYS A 106 18.01 6.35 15.60
C CYS A 106 17.24 7.65 15.34
N HIS A 107 17.79 8.49 14.48
CA HIS A 107 17.12 9.70 14.02
C HIS A 107 16.53 9.49 12.62
N LYS A 108 15.39 10.11 12.36
CA LYS A 108 14.76 10.09 11.02
C LYS A 108 15.71 10.69 9.98
N GLU A 109 16.49 11.67 10.40
CA GLU A 109 17.47 12.44 9.63
C GLU A 109 18.80 11.71 9.43
N ASP A 110 18.98 10.53 10.03
CA ASP A 110 20.19 9.71 9.87
C ASP A 110 20.44 9.39 8.40
N LYS A 111 21.71 9.48 8.00
CA LYS A 111 22.12 9.14 6.64
C LYS A 111 22.28 7.63 6.48
N ALA A 112 22.43 7.19 5.23
CA ALA A 112 22.73 5.80 4.92
C ALA A 112 23.99 5.29 5.67
N MET A 113 25.03 6.12 5.79
CA MET A 113 26.25 5.73 6.53
C MET A 113 26.01 5.52 8.02
N ASP A 114 25.23 6.39 8.67
CA ASP A 114 24.89 6.26 10.08
C ASP A 114 24.09 4.97 10.32
N THR A 115 23.19 4.65 9.39
CA THR A 115 22.41 3.41 9.36
C THR A 115 23.31 2.18 9.26
N VAL A 116 24.28 2.19 8.34
CA VAL A 116 25.23 1.08 8.15
C VAL A 116 26.06 0.86 9.40
N LEU A 117 26.56 1.93 10.03
CA LEU A 117 27.31 1.82 11.29
C LEU A 117 26.45 1.28 12.43
N LEU A 118 25.21 1.75 12.55
CA LEU A 118 24.25 1.26 13.53
C LEU A 118 23.96 -0.24 13.34
N PHE A 119 23.75 -0.66 12.09
CA PHE A 119 23.52 -2.06 11.72
C PHE A 119 24.74 -2.94 11.99
N TRP A 120 25.93 -2.48 11.59
CA TRP A 120 27.18 -3.21 11.77
C TRP A 120 27.47 -3.47 13.25
N ASN A 121 27.39 -2.43 14.07
CA ASN A 121 27.77 -2.49 15.47
C ASN A 121 26.78 -3.29 16.33
N ASN A 122 25.50 -3.35 15.96
CA ASN A 122 24.46 -3.97 16.80
C ASN A 122 23.94 -5.32 16.30
N ILE A 123 24.16 -5.63 15.01
CA ILE A 123 23.69 -6.87 14.38
C ILE A 123 24.86 -7.69 13.87
N ILE A 124 25.64 -7.18 12.92
CA ILE A 124 26.69 -7.96 12.25
C ILE A 124 27.73 -8.45 13.25
N SER A 125 28.16 -7.59 14.16
CA SER A 125 29.14 -7.93 15.22
C SER A 125 28.68 -9.06 16.16
N ILE A 126 27.37 -9.24 16.34
CA ILE A 126 26.79 -10.18 17.32
C ILE A 126 26.24 -11.44 16.64
N ARG A 127 25.62 -11.29 15.47
CA ARG A 127 24.84 -12.34 14.78
C ARG A 127 25.51 -12.83 13.50
N GLY A 128 26.52 -12.12 13.01
CA GLY A 128 27.11 -12.34 11.69
C GLY A 128 26.37 -11.61 10.58
N VAL A 129 26.85 -11.78 9.36
CA VAL A 129 26.31 -11.13 8.16
C VAL A 129 25.13 -11.96 7.63
N PRO A 130 23.92 -11.38 7.50
CA PRO A 130 22.79 -12.06 6.88
C PRO A 130 23.05 -12.27 5.38
N GLN A 131 22.51 -13.35 4.82
CA GLN A 131 22.58 -13.62 3.39
C GLN A 131 21.52 -12.83 2.61
N ILE A 132 20.36 -12.63 3.22
CA ILE A 132 19.20 -11.97 2.60
C ILE A 132 18.75 -10.82 3.51
N ILE A 133 18.68 -9.62 2.95
CA ILE A 133 18.08 -8.45 3.58
C ILE A 133 16.90 -8.01 2.73
N ILE A 134 15.72 -7.96 3.35
CA ILE A 134 14.48 -7.48 2.72
C ILE A 134 14.13 -6.15 3.39
N SER A 135 14.19 -5.07 2.63
CA SER A 135 13.75 -3.74 3.07
C SER A 135 12.70 -3.18 2.12
N ASP A 136 12.06 -2.10 2.54
CA ASP A 136 11.29 -1.27 1.64
C ASP A 136 12.22 -0.43 0.72
N ARG A 137 11.62 0.48 -0.06
CA ARG A 137 12.33 1.37 -0.98
C ARG A 137 12.67 2.71 -0.34
N ASP A 138 12.98 2.73 0.95
CA ASP A 138 13.45 3.96 1.60
C ASP A 138 14.78 4.40 0.94
N PRO A 139 14.95 5.70 0.61
CA PRO A 139 16.20 6.23 0.06
C PRO A 139 17.45 5.97 0.90
N LYS A 140 17.31 5.63 2.18
CA LYS A 140 18.44 5.24 3.03
C LYS A 140 19.00 3.86 2.69
N PHE A 141 18.21 3.02 2.00
CA PHE A 141 18.62 1.69 1.55
C PHE A 141 19.00 1.64 0.05
N THR A 142 18.70 2.68 -0.73
CA THR A 142 18.91 2.74 -2.19
C THR A 142 19.97 3.77 -2.56
#